data_AF-A0A955B5F5-F1
#
_entry.id   AF-A0A955B5F5-F1
#
_cell.length_a   1.000
_cell.length_b   1.000
_cell.length_c   1.000
_cell.angle_alpha   90.00
_cell.angle_beta   90.00
_cell.angle_gamma   90.00
#
_symmetry.space_group_name_H-M   'P 1'
#
loop_
_entity.id
_entity.type
_entity.pdbx_description
1 polymer ?
#
loop_
_entity_poly.entity_id
_entity_poly.type
_entity_poly.pdbx_seq_one_letter_code
_entity_poly.pdbx_strand_id
1 'polypeptide(L)' 'MIKCLMRFLGTSADAREDRELNKFDPIYGLPKRSLDEWLSRNPSLKRDYEAKLRARALRNR' A
#
# COMPACT_ATOMS: atom_id res chain seq x y z
N MET A 1 -14.20 -4.54 -39.58
CA MET A 1 -13.57 -5.51 -38.66
C MET A 1 -12.13 -5.05 -38.44
N ILE A 2 -11.86 -4.31 -37.35
CA ILE A 2 -10.53 -3.81 -36.99
C ILE A 2 -10.24 -4.29 -35.58
N LYS A 3 -9.34 -5.27 -35.47
CA LYS A 3 -8.66 -5.62 -34.21
C LYS A 3 -7.50 -4.65 -34.06
N CYS A 4 -7.49 -3.84 -33.01
CA CYS A 4 -6.26 -3.28 -32.45
C CYS A 4 -6.46 -3.00 -30.95
N LEU A 5 -5.95 -3.96 -30.19
CA LEU A 5 -5.71 -3.96 -28.75
C LEU A 5 -4.92 -2.71 -28.34
N MET A 6 -5.58 -1.70 -27.75
CA MET A 6 -4.88 -0.62 -27.06
C MET A 6 -4.39 -1.12 -25.70
N ARG A 7 -3.15 -1.61 -25.68
CA ARG A 7 -2.35 -1.80 -24.47
C ARG A 7 -1.10 -0.94 -24.59
N PHE A 8 -1.17 0.33 -24.18
CA PHE A 8 0.03 1.15 -23.95
C PHE A 8 -0.24 2.19 -22.83
N LEU A 9 0.26 1.85 -21.64
CA LEU A 9 0.96 2.70 -20.68
C LEU A 9 0.63 4.21 -20.70
N GLY A 10 -0.35 4.60 -19.90
CA GLY A 10 -0.59 5.99 -19.48
C GLY A 10 -0.10 6.21 -18.06
N THR A 11 1.10 6.78 -17.96
CA THR A 11 1.79 7.18 -16.74
C THR A 11 1.02 8.29 -16.02
N SER A 12 0.15 7.94 -15.07
CA SER A 12 -0.29 8.93 -14.09
C SER A 12 0.80 9.09 -13.04
N ALA A 13 1.75 9.97 -13.36
CA ALA A 13 2.70 10.57 -12.43
C ALA A 13 1.99 11.51 -11.44
N ASP A 14 0.87 11.05 -10.86
CA ASP A 14 -0.02 11.81 -9.98
C ASP A 14 -0.01 11.20 -8.57
N ALA A 15 1.19 11.06 -8.01
CA ALA A 15 1.37 10.54 -6.65
C ALA A 15 2.63 11.09 -5.99
N ARG A 16 3.16 12.23 -6.47
CA ARG A 16 4.50 12.70 -6.11
C ARG A 16 4.53 13.64 -4.91
N GLU A 17 3.43 14.31 -4.54
CA GLU A 17 3.49 15.39 -3.53
C GLU A 17 2.74 15.13 -2.21
N ASP A 18 1.81 14.16 -2.12
CA ASP A 18 1.21 13.76 -0.82
C ASP A 18 2.12 12.81 0.01
N ARG A 19 3.40 12.71 -0.38
CA ARG A 19 4.21 11.48 -0.30
C ARG A 19 5.18 11.38 0.87
N GLU A 20 5.38 12.44 1.65
CA GLU A 20 6.46 12.49 2.65
C GLU A 20 6.00 12.21 4.09
N LEU A 21 4.76 12.58 4.47
CA LEU A 21 4.25 12.41 5.84
C LEU A 21 3.54 11.06 6.09
N ASN A 22 2.98 10.44 5.04
CA ASN A 22 2.37 9.10 5.09
C ASN A 22 3.31 7.99 4.58
N LYS A 23 4.63 8.23 4.65
CA LYS A 23 5.62 7.36 4.02
C LYS A 23 5.82 6.07 4.79
N PHE A 24 5.68 6.10 6.12
CA PHE A 24 5.96 4.99 7.01
C PHE A 24 4.70 4.45 7.68
N ASP A 25 4.63 3.13 7.79
CA ASP A 25 3.55 2.44 8.48
C ASP A 25 3.62 2.68 10.00
N PRO A 26 2.49 3.06 10.64
CA PRO A 26 2.41 3.22 12.08
C PRO A 26 2.82 2.00 12.92
N ILE A 27 2.68 0.76 12.42
CA ILE A 27 2.87 -0.46 13.22
C ILE A 27 4.32 -0.97 13.15
N TYR A 28 4.87 -1.07 11.95
CA TYR A 28 6.18 -1.64 11.68
C TYR A 28 7.23 -0.57 11.35
N GLY A 29 6.85 0.70 11.21
CA GLY A 29 7.77 1.78 10.87
C GLY A 29 8.43 1.61 9.50
N LEU A 30 7.88 0.75 8.64
CA LEU A 30 8.40 0.49 7.31
C LEU A 30 7.77 1.42 6.28
N PRO A 31 8.50 1.78 5.21
CA PRO A 31 7.88 2.47 4.09
C PRO A 31 6.69 1.66 3.57
N LYS A 32 5.56 2.31 3.28
CA LYS A 32 4.33 1.62 2.84
C LYS A 32 4.59 0.62 1.71
N ARG A 33 5.40 0.99 0.71
CA ARG A 33 5.82 0.12 -0.40
C ARG A 33 6.59 -1.12 0.06
N SER A 34 7.55 -0.95 0.96
CA SER A 34 8.35 -2.06 1.49
C SER A 34 7.49 -3.00 2.35
N LEU A 35 6.55 -2.42 3.12
CA LEU A 35 5.59 -3.19 3.90
C LEU A 35 4.67 -4.01 2.98
N ASP A 36 4.09 -3.38 1.95
CA ASP A 36 3.21 -4.06 0.98
C ASP A 36 3.94 -5.22 0.27
N GLU A 37 5.18 -5.02 -0.16
CA GLU A 37 6.01 -6.08 -0.75
C GLU A 37 6.25 -7.23 0.25
N TRP A 38 6.60 -6.90 1.49
CA TRP A 38 6.85 -7.89 2.53
C TRP A 38 5.59 -8.69 2.89
N LEU A 39 4.44 -8.03 3.03
CA LEU A 39 3.15 -8.67 3.31
C LEU A 39 2.65 -9.50 2.13
N SER A 40 2.96 -9.08 0.90
CA SER A 40 2.66 -9.88 -0.30
C SER A 40 3.42 -11.21 -0.33
N ARG A 41 4.61 -11.26 0.26
CA ARG A 41 5.42 -12.50 0.38
C ARG A 41 5.04 -13.33 1.62
N ASN A 42 4.35 -12.73 2.59
CA ASN A 42 4.01 -13.35 3.88
C ASN A 42 2.52 -13.16 4.21
N PRO A 43 1.61 -13.92 3.56
CA PRO A 43 0.17 -13.71 3.68
C PRO A 43 -0.38 -13.98 5.09
N SER A 44 0.27 -14.83 5.89
CA SER A 44 -0.08 -15.05 7.30
C SER A 44 0.07 -13.76 8.12
N LEU A 45 1.17 -13.03 7.93
CA LEU A 45 1.48 -11.79 8.64
C LEU A 45 0.57 -10.63 8.24
N LYS A 46 0.00 -10.67 7.03
CA LYS A 46 -0.95 -9.65 6.56
C LYS A 46 -2.19 -9.58 7.46
N ARG A 47 -2.73 -10.72 7.88
CA ARG A 47 -3.90 -10.77 8.77
C ARG A 47 -3.59 -10.16 10.14
N ASP A 48 -2.42 -10.46 10.69
CA ASP A 48 -1.98 -9.92 11.98
C ASP A 48 -1.73 -8.41 11.92
N TYR A 49 -1.13 -7.94 10.82
CA TYR A 49 -0.94 -6.52 10.58
C TYR A 49 -2.27 -5.76 10.53
N GLU A 50 -3.25 -6.26 9.76
CA GLU A 50 -4.58 -5.64 9.69
C GLU A 50 -5.29 -5.61 11.05
N ALA A 51 -5.15 -6.67 11.85
CA ALA A 51 -5.70 -6.71 13.21
C ALA A 51 -5.07 -5.63 14.11
N LYS A 52 -3.75 -5.47 14.08
CA LYS A 52 -3.03 -4.42 14.82
C LYS A 52 -3.44 -3.02 14.35
N LEU A 53 -3.62 -2.82 13.05
CA LEU A 53 -4.05 -1.55 12.47
C LEU A 53 -5.45 -1.16 12.97
N ARG A 54 -6.40 -2.11 12.99
CA ARG A 54 -7.75 -1.90 13.54
C ARG A 54 -7.72 -1.59 15.03
N ALA A 55 -6.95 -2.35 15.81
CA ALA A 55 -6.80 -2.11 17.25
C ALA A 55 -6.26 -0.69 17.55
N ARG A 56 -5.29 -0.23 16.75
CA ARG A 56 -4.77 1.15 16.86
C ARG A 56 -5.83 2.19 16.50
N ALA A 57 -6.63 1.96 15.47
CA ALA A 57 -7.70 2.87 15.07
C ALA A 57 -8.78 3.02 16.17
N LEU A 58 -9.09 1.92 16.88
CA LEU A 58 -10.01 1.93 18.01
C LEU A 58 -9.45 2.68 19.23
N ARG A 59 -8.13 2.60 19.47
CA ARG A 59 -7.48 3.28 20.60
C ARG A 59 -7.42 4.81 20.47
N ASN A 60 -7.41 5.34 19.25
CA ASN A 60 -7.29 6.78 18.98
C ASN A 60 -8.65 7.46 18.72
N ARG A 61 -9.76 6.82 19.11
CA ARG A 61 -11.11 7.39 19.15
C ARG A 61 -11.47 7.78 20.57
#